data_AF-A0A2I0VB08-F1
#
_entry.id   AF-A0A2I0VB08-F1
#
_cell.length_a   1.000
_cell.length_b   1.000
_cell.length_c   1.000
_cell.angle_alpha   90.00
_cell.angle_beta   90.00
_cell.angle_gamma   90.00
#
_symmetry.space_group_name_H-M   'P 1'
#
loop_
_entity.id
_entity.type
_entity.pdbx_description
1 polymer ?
#
loop_
_entity_poly.entity_id
_entity_poly.type
_entity_poly.pdbx_seq_one_letter_code
_entity_poly.pdbx_strand_id
1 'polypeptide(L)'
;MSQRGDLECVAQVQRKESVNYFDAQPIVHNPHALPLFRDQPSQKRQREKILKDPMKSHKPELPVNGPGFGGRVGATKGNLLTRYLMK
;
A
#
# COMPACT_ATOMS: atom_id res chain seq x y z
N MET A 1 -21.33 -52.76 46.38
CA MET A 1 -22.04 -51.50 46.08
C MET A 1 -21.52 -50.97 44.74
N SER A 2 -22.45 -50.52 43.91
CA SER A 2 -22.38 -50.41 42.43
C SER A 2 -21.28 -49.49 41.89
N GLN A 3 -20.61 -49.92 40.80
CA GLN A 3 -19.73 -49.09 39.94
C GLN A 3 -20.48 -48.52 38.72
N ARG A 4 -21.82 -48.60 38.70
CA ARG A 4 -22.68 -48.25 37.54
C ARG A 4 -23.56 -47.01 37.79
N GLY A 5 -22.95 -45.94 38.26
CA GLY A 5 -23.54 -44.61 38.45
C GLY A 5 -22.45 -43.79 39.11
N ASP A 6 -21.87 -42.77 38.50
CA ASP A 6 -22.52 -41.72 37.75
C ASP A 6 -21.65 -41.31 36.55
N LEU A 7 -22.14 -41.61 35.35
CA LEU A 7 -21.82 -40.79 34.19
C LEU A 7 -23.03 -39.87 34.02
N GLU A 8 -23.14 -38.87 34.90
CA GLU A 8 -23.92 -37.69 34.56
C GLU A 8 -23.19 -37.00 33.40
N CYS A 9 -23.51 -37.46 32.19
CA CYS A 9 -23.42 -36.64 31.00
C CYS A 9 -24.36 -35.46 31.21
N VAL A 10 -23.91 -34.45 31.97
CA VAL A 10 -24.37 -33.09 31.75
C VAL A 10 -23.78 -32.70 30.40
N ALA A 11 -24.37 -33.24 29.33
CA ALA A 11 -24.28 -32.60 28.03
C ALA A 11 -24.86 -31.21 28.28
N GLN A 12 -23.96 -30.22 28.39
CA GLN A 12 -24.35 -28.83 28.45
C GLN A 12 -25.11 -28.57 27.14
N VAL A 13 -26.44 -28.68 27.20
CA VAL A 13 -27.31 -28.27 26.11
C VAL A 13 -26.98 -26.80 25.88
N GLN A 14 -26.59 -26.47 24.65
CA GLN A 14 -26.38 -25.08 24.25
C GLN A 14 -27.63 -24.30 24.64
N ARG A 15 -27.48 -23.38 25.59
CA ARG A 15 -28.62 -22.61 26.10
C ARG A 15 -29.22 -21.87 24.91
N LYS A 16 -30.53 -21.95 24.74
CA LYS A 16 -31.24 -21.15 23.74
C LYS A 16 -30.94 -19.68 24.04
N GLU A 17 -30.42 -18.97 23.05
CA GLU A 17 -30.16 -17.54 23.14
C GLU A 17 -31.44 -16.85 23.62
N SER A 18 -31.37 -16.22 24.80
CA SER A 18 -32.52 -15.50 25.33
C SER A 18 -32.64 -14.17 24.60
N VAL A 19 -33.86 -13.64 24.49
CA VAL A 19 -34.12 -12.34 23.82
C VAL A 19 -33.35 -11.18 24.48
N ASN A 20 -32.83 -11.39 25.69
CA ASN A 20 -32.02 -10.42 26.44
C ASN A 20 -30.51 -10.70 26.39
N TYR A 21 -30.05 -11.67 25.58
CA TYR A 21 -28.63 -11.95 25.38
C TYR A 21 -28.06 -10.90 24.43
N PHE A 22 -27.56 -9.80 24.99
CA PHE A 22 -26.86 -8.76 24.25
C PHE A 22 -25.41 -9.18 24.05
N ASP A 23 -25.13 -9.91 22.97
CA ASP A 23 -23.77 -10.21 22.52
C ASP A 23 -23.19 -8.99 21.79
N ALA A 24 -22.81 -7.96 22.56
CA ALA A 24 -21.90 -6.95 22.02
C ALA A 24 -20.55 -7.60 21.78
N GLN A 25 -20.26 -7.93 20.52
CA GLN A 25 -18.91 -8.29 20.12
C GLN A 25 -17.99 -7.13 20.50
N PRO A 26 -17.02 -7.33 21.40
CA PRO A 26 -16.12 -6.26 21.78
C PRO A 26 -15.35 -5.84 20.53
N ILE A 27 -15.59 -4.60 20.09
CA ILE A 27 -14.78 -4.01 19.04
C ILE A 27 -13.38 -3.82 19.64
N VAL A 28 -12.46 -4.69 19.26
CA VAL A 28 -11.07 -4.62 19.72
C VAL A 28 -10.44 -3.38 19.07
N HIS A 29 -10.48 -2.27 19.80
CA HIS A 29 -9.80 -1.03 19.43
C HIS A 29 -8.29 -1.23 19.60
N ASN A 30 -7.65 -1.83 18.61
CA ASN A 30 -6.20 -1.89 18.54
C ASN A 30 -5.66 -0.45 18.54
N PRO A 31 -4.60 -0.10 19.27
CA PRO A 31 -4.11 1.29 19.33
C PRO A 31 -3.83 1.85 17.93
N HIS A 32 -3.46 1.03 16.94
CA HIS A 32 -3.24 1.43 15.54
C HIS A 32 -4.46 1.29 14.61
N ALA A 33 -5.66 1.06 15.14
CA ALA A 33 -6.89 0.88 14.35
C ALA A 33 -7.32 2.19 13.64
N LEU A 34 -6.95 3.34 14.21
CA LEU A 34 -7.20 4.64 13.59
C LEU A 34 -5.95 5.09 12.80
N PRO A 35 -6.12 5.71 11.61
CA PRO A 35 -5.00 6.25 10.84
C PRO A 35 -4.12 7.23 11.63
N LEU A 36 -4.70 7.91 12.62
CA LEU A 36 -4.04 8.86 13.51
C LEU A 36 -2.96 8.21 14.41
N PHE A 37 -3.10 6.93 14.73
CA PHE A 37 -2.18 6.20 15.60
C PHE A 37 -1.27 5.25 14.84
N ARG A 38 -1.25 5.32 13.50
CA ARG A 38 -0.41 4.45 12.69
C ARG A 38 1.03 4.97 12.69
N ASP A 39 1.97 4.10 13.05
CA ASP A 39 3.39 4.44 13.00
C ASP A 39 3.83 4.82 11.58
N GLN A 40 4.77 5.75 11.51
CA GLN A 40 5.36 6.14 10.23
C GLN A 40 6.07 4.94 9.59
N PRO A 41 5.88 4.71 8.27
CA PRO A 41 6.53 3.60 7.61
C PRO A 41 8.05 3.78 7.61
N SER A 42 8.80 2.70 7.82
CA SER A 42 10.27 2.71 7.80
C SER A 42 10.84 3.19 6.45
N GLN A 43 12.04 3.77 6.49
CA GLN A 43 12.76 4.26 5.31
C GLN A 43 12.87 3.21 4.19
N LYS A 44 13.17 1.95 4.55
CA LYS A 44 13.25 0.83 3.60
C LYS A 44 11.92 0.61 2.87
N ARG A 45 10.81 0.58 3.62
CA ARG A 45 9.47 0.38 3.07
C ARG A 45 9.03 1.54 2.17
N GLN A 46 9.41 2.77 2.51
CA GLN A 46 9.14 3.94 1.67
C GLN A 46 9.89 3.85 0.34
N ARG A 47 11.17 3.47 0.36
CA ARG A 47 11.99 3.28 -0.86
C ARG A 47 11.40 2.21 -1.78
N GLU A 48 11.03 1.05 -1.23
CA GLU A 48 10.42 -0.02 -2.02
C GLU A 48 9.09 0.39 -2.67
N LYS A 49 8.29 1.22 -1.99
CA LYS A 49 7.06 1.79 -2.59
C LYS A 49 7.39 2.74 -3.74
N ILE A 50 8.33 3.67 -3.53
CA ILE A 50 8.73 4.64 -4.56
C ILE A 50 9.28 3.95 -5.81
N LEU A 51 10.05 2.87 -5.64
CA LEU A 51 10.59 2.09 -6.76
C LEU A 51 9.51 1.32 -7.54
N LYS A 52 8.39 0.98 -6.90
CA LYS A 52 7.26 0.31 -7.55
C LYS A 52 6.35 1.28 -8.32
N ASP A 53 6.31 2.54 -7.91
CA ASP A 53 5.52 3.58 -8.57
C ASP A 53 6.17 3.95 -9.92
N PRO A 54 5.56 3.67 -11.09
CA PRO A 54 6.20 3.88 -12.39
C PRO A 54 6.47 5.37 -12.66
N MET A 55 5.61 6.25 -12.17
CA MET A 55 5.76 7.70 -12.34
C MET A 55 6.90 8.26 -11.47
N LYS A 56 7.04 7.81 -10.21
CA LYS A 56 8.07 8.32 -9.30
C LYS A 56 9.43 7.70 -9.53
N SER A 57 9.47 6.44 -9.96
CA SER A 57 10.70 5.75 -10.34
C SER A 57 11.22 6.17 -11.71
N HIS A 58 10.41 6.88 -12.51
CA HIS A 58 10.82 7.33 -13.83
C HIS A 58 11.98 8.31 -13.73
N LYS A 59 13.08 7.97 -14.41
CA LYS A 59 14.22 8.88 -14.55
C LYS A 59 13.81 10.02 -15.47
N PRO A 60 14.05 11.29 -15.09
CA PRO A 60 13.76 12.41 -15.96
C PRO A 60 14.57 12.29 -17.25
N GLU A 61 13.98 12.74 -18.35
CA GLU A 61 14.66 12.72 -19.63
C GLU A 61 15.88 13.64 -19.61
N LEU A 62 17.03 13.11 -20.03
CA LEU A 62 18.24 13.89 -20.12
C LEU A 62 18.17 14.87 -21.30
N PRO A 63 18.82 16.05 -21.19
CA PRO A 63 18.96 16.95 -22.33
C PRO A 63 19.70 16.23 -23.47
N VAL A 64 19.22 16.42 -24.70
CA VAL A 64 19.84 15.82 -25.87
C VAL A 64 21.08 16.62 -26.25
N ASN A 65 22.25 16.00 -26.05
CA ASN A 65 23.53 16.56 -26.45
C ASN A 65 23.77 16.31 -27.95
N GLY A 66 24.23 17.32 -28.68
CA GLY A 66 24.46 17.25 -30.13
C GLY A 66 23.28 17.75 -30.97
N PRO A 67 23.25 17.48 -32.29
CA PRO A 67 22.28 18.07 -33.24
C PRO A 67 20.83 17.58 -33.08
N GLY A 68 20.56 16.63 -32.19
CA GLY A 68 19.24 16.02 -32.00
C GLY A 68 19.12 14.65 -32.66
N PHE A 69 18.37 13.74 -32.04
CA PHE A 69 18.12 12.38 -32.55
C PHE A 69 16.70 11.93 -32.18
N GLY A 70 16.04 11.14 -33.04
CA GLY A 70 14.73 10.55 -32.74
C GLY A 70 13.57 11.56 -32.60
N GLY A 71 13.61 12.68 -33.33
CA GLY A 71 12.55 13.71 -33.29
C GLY A 71 12.70 14.75 -32.16
N ARG A 72 13.75 14.64 -31.34
CA ARG A 72 14.11 15.65 -30.33
C ARG A 72 15.19 16.59 -30.87
N VAL A 73 14.95 17.90 -30.77
CA VAL A 73 15.93 18.93 -31.14
C VAL A 73 17.00 19.00 -30.05
N GLY A 74 18.25 18.79 -30.44
CA GLY A 74 19.35 18.84 -29.49
C GLY A 74 19.76 20.27 -29.13
N ALA A 75 20.51 20.41 -28.04
CA ALA A 75 20.88 21.71 -27.48
C ALA A 75 21.82 22.54 -28.40
N THR A 76 22.33 21.96 -29.48
CA THR A 76 23.19 22.68 -30.43
C THR A 76 22.34 23.63 -31.29
N LYS A 77 22.59 24.94 -31.16
CA LYS A 77 21.82 25.99 -31.84
C LYS A 77 22.00 25.93 -33.36
N GLY A 78 21.08 25.25 -34.03
CA GLY A 78 20.81 25.35 -35.47
C GLY A 78 21.88 24.76 -36.40
N ASN A 79 21.41 24.05 -37.41
CA ASN A 79 22.20 23.79 -38.62
C ASN A 79 22.64 25.14 -39.24
N LEU A 80 23.74 25.13 -40.01
CA LEU A 80 24.22 26.27 -40.78
C LEU A 80 23.10 26.97 -41.57
N LEU A 81 22.17 26.19 -42.17
CA LEU A 81 21.01 26.72 -42.89
C LEU A 81 20.07 27.54 -42.01
N THR A 82 19.68 27.03 -40.84
CA THR A 82 18.85 27.79 -39.87
C THR A 82 19.55 29.05 -39.36
N ARG A 83 20.87 29.01 -39.16
CA ARG A 83 21.65 30.20 -38.74
C ARG A 83 21.71 31.28 -39.80
N TYR A 84 21.67 30.90 -41.09
CA TYR A 84 21.63 31.83 -42.20
C TYR A 84 20.26 32.50 -42.37
N LEU A 85 19.18 31.74 -42.17
CA LEU A 85 17.81 32.22 -42.33
C LEU A 85 17.29 33.04 -41.14
N MET A 86 17.79 32.78 -39.92
CA MET A 86 17.39 33.50 -38.70
C MET A 86 18.26 34.74 -38.43
N LYS A 87 19.00 35.22 -39.44
CA LYS A 87 19.79 36.45 -39.34
C LYS A 87 18.92 37.69 -39.56
#